data_AF-A0A5C6G229-F1
#
_entry.id   AF-A0A5C6G229-F1
#
_cell.length_a   1.000
_cell.length_b   1.000
_cell.length_c   1.000
_cell.angle_alpha   90.00
_cell.angle_beta   90.00
_cell.angle_gamma   90.00
#
_symmetry.space_group_name_H-M   'P 1'
#
loop_
_entity.id
_entity.type
_entity.pdbx_description
1 polymer ?
#
loop_
_entity_poly.entity_id
_entity_poly.type
_entity_poly.pdbx_seq_one_letter_code
_entity_poly.pdbx_strand_id
1 'polypeptide(L)'
;MNSERRHELQENELANSLARFSKQIEPYSKWLLAGVIAVIALVFGLSFYSTTRTETRSDATLQLLQAGGSGDPEVFARVAEKYPDTAAAHWARLYTADQLMADGMAQLFEDREEALNLLGDAAESYGQALKAPAENTITSRTLRSRAHYGLARIAEAQGNVDEAIAEYKSVMEADESEAMTELAADRIEALESPATQDFLTWFGEQDFAPAEPSLPPALPDASELPESPDMELPDLGLGLETEEPTTDPADEATEEMADAEPAEQADTAAEDTAGDAAEAEAADAEGTDAEPAETEATDPEVTEADAPEADVDAQTDAQESETP
;
A
#
# COMPACT_ATOMS: atom_id res chain seq x y z
N MET A 1 -47.38 -35.02 -47.17
CA MET A 1 -47.59 -36.24 -46.36
C MET A 1 -46.27 -37.00 -46.07
N ASN A 2 -45.13 -36.31 -45.91
CA ASN A 2 -43.81 -36.94 -45.73
C ASN A 2 -42.95 -36.31 -44.62
N SER A 3 -43.49 -35.36 -43.85
CA SER A 3 -42.78 -34.71 -42.74
C SER A 3 -42.98 -35.45 -41.41
N GLU A 4 -44.19 -35.92 -41.11
CA GLU A 4 -44.51 -36.59 -39.84
C GLU A 4 -43.76 -37.93 -39.66
N ARG A 5 -43.70 -38.79 -40.69
CA ARG A 5 -42.97 -40.07 -40.60
C ARG A 5 -41.45 -39.93 -40.48
N ARG A 6 -40.87 -38.78 -40.88
CA ARG A 6 -39.41 -38.56 -40.76
C ARG A 6 -39.04 -38.17 -39.33
N HIS A 7 -39.89 -37.40 -38.66
CA HIS A 7 -39.73 -37.07 -37.25
C HIS A 7 -39.91 -38.30 -36.35
N GLU A 8 -40.89 -39.17 -36.62
CA GLU A 8 -41.07 -40.41 -35.86
C GLU A 8 -39.86 -41.36 -35.98
N LEU A 9 -39.22 -41.44 -37.16
CA LEU A 9 -38.04 -42.29 -37.35
C LEU A 9 -36.79 -41.72 -36.65
N GLN A 10 -36.61 -40.39 -36.65
CA GLN A 10 -35.53 -39.73 -35.92
C GLN A 10 -35.72 -39.83 -34.41
N GLU A 11 -36.95 -39.65 -33.91
CA GLU A 11 -37.27 -39.81 -32.49
C GLU A 11 -37.06 -41.27 -32.04
N ASN A 12 -37.35 -42.24 -32.91
CA ASN A 12 -37.11 -43.67 -32.64
C ASN A 12 -35.61 -44.03 -32.65
N GLU A 13 -34.79 -43.44 -33.53
CA GLU A 13 -33.35 -43.68 -33.58
C GLU A 13 -32.59 -42.99 -32.42
N LEU A 14 -33.02 -41.79 -32.04
CA LEU A 14 -32.58 -41.10 -30.82
C LEU A 14 -33.00 -41.87 -29.57
N ALA A 15 -34.24 -42.37 -29.51
CA ALA A 15 -34.72 -43.19 -28.40
C ALA A 15 -33.95 -44.51 -28.29
N ASN A 16 -33.66 -45.18 -29.41
CA ASN A 16 -32.92 -46.44 -29.43
C ASN A 16 -31.42 -46.28 -29.14
N SER A 17 -30.81 -45.15 -29.52
CA SER A 17 -29.42 -44.82 -29.16
C SER A 17 -29.31 -44.43 -27.70
N LEU A 18 -30.26 -43.65 -27.17
CA LEU A 18 -30.36 -43.31 -25.75
C LEU A 18 -30.64 -44.54 -24.87
N ALA A 19 -31.50 -45.47 -25.32
CA ALA A 19 -31.77 -46.72 -24.61
C ALA A 19 -30.54 -47.65 -24.57
N ARG A 20 -29.73 -47.69 -25.63
CA ARG A 20 -28.46 -48.43 -25.65
C ARG A 20 -27.42 -47.78 -24.74
N PHE A 21 -27.31 -46.46 -24.76
CA PHE A 21 -26.39 -45.71 -23.90
C PHE A 21 -26.78 -45.83 -22.41
N SER A 22 -28.08 -45.81 -22.12
CA SER A 22 -28.65 -46.05 -20.78
C SER A 22 -28.27 -47.43 -20.22
N LYS A 23 -28.46 -48.51 -21.00
CA LYS A 23 -28.06 -49.86 -20.59
C LYS A 23 -26.54 -50.01 -20.39
N GLN A 24 -25.74 -49.24 -21.11
CA GLN A 24 -24.28 -49.25 -20.97
C GLN A 24 -23.82 -48.52 -19.70
N ILE A 25 -24.56 -47.50 -19.25
CA ILE A 25 -24.30 -46.73 -18.03
C ILE A 25 -24.85 -47.42 -16.78
N GLU A 26 -25.92 -48.21 -16.90
CA GLU A 26 -26.60 -48.93 -15.81
C GLU A 26 -25.63 -49.61 -14.80
N PRO A 27 -24.61 -50.40 -15.23
CA PRO A 27 -23.69 -51.05 -14.30
C PRO A 27 -22.72 -50.08 -13.58
N TYR A 28 -22.44 -48.91 -14.15
CA TYR A 28 -21.50 -47.92 -13.60
C TYR A 28 -22.18 -46.69 -13.00
N SER A 29 -23.51 -46.57 -13.09
CA SER A 29 -24.31 -45.43 -12.66
C SER A 29 -24.02 -44.99 -11.21
N LYS A 30 -23.80 -45.94 -10.29
CA LYS A 30 -23.45 -45.64 -8.88
C LYS A 30 -22.06 -45.03 -8.74
N TRP A 31 -21.09 -45.50 -9.51
CA TRP A 31 -19.72 -44.97 -9.51
C TRP A 31 -19.64 -43.62 -10.23
N LEU A 32 -20.41 -43.46 -11.31
CA LEU A 32 -20.56 -42.18 -12.00
C LEU A 32 -21.25 -41.15 -11.10
N LEU A 33 -22.31 -41.53 -10.38
CA LEU A 33 -22.96 -40.65 -9.40
C LEU A 33 -22.00 -40.28 -8.26
N ALA A 34 -21.25 -41.25 -7.72
CA ALA A 34 -20.24 -40.98 -6.71
C ALA A 34 -19.13 -40.05 -7.23
N GLY A 35 -18.69 -40.24 -8.48
CA GLY A 35 -17.71 -39.38 -9.15
C GLY A 35 -18.24 -37.95 -9.34
N VAL A 36 -19.49 -37.80 -9.78
CA VAL A 36 -20.14 -36.49 -9.92
C VAL A 36 -20.27 -35.80 -8.56
N ILE A 37 -20.69 -36.51 -7.51
CA ILE A 37 -20.75 -35.97 -6.15
C ILE A 37 -19.35 -35.55 -5.66
N ALA A 38 -18.32 -36.34 -5.93
CA ALA A 38 -16.94 -36.01 -5.55
C ALA A 38 -16.44 -34.77 -6.30
N VAL A 39 -16.75 -34.62 -7.59
CA VAL A 39 -16.42 -33.42 -8.37
C VAL A 39 -17.17 -32.20 -7.85
N ILE A 40 -18.46 -32.33 -7.56
CA ILE A 40 -19.26 -31.24 -6.97
C ILE A 40 -18.67 -30.81 -5.63
N ALA A 41 -18.36 -31.78 -4.74
CA ALA A 41 -17.73 -31.48 -3.45
C ALA A 41 -16.36 -30.79 -3.62
N LEU A 42 -15.57 -31.21 -4.59
CA LEU A 42 -14.29 -30.57 -4.93
C LEU A 42 -14.47 -29.14 -5.45
N VAL A 43 -15.45 -28.90 -6.33
CA VAL A 43 -15.78 -27.56 -6.84
C VAL A 43 -16.26 -26.66 -5.70
N PHE A 44 -17.14 -27.13 -4.82
CA PHE A 44 -17.58 -26.35 -3.65
C PHE A 44 -16.43 -26.06 -2.67
N GLY A 45 -15.54 -27.04 -2.45
CA GLY A 45 -14.34 -26.84 -1.63
C GLY A 45 -13.40 -25.78 -2.20
N LEU A 46 -13.14 -25.82 -3.50
CA LEU A 46 -12.34 -24.80 -4.20
C LEU A 46 -13.04 -23.43 -4.21
N SER A 47 -14.35 -23.40 -4.44
CA SER A 47 -15.14 -22.17 -4.45
C SER A 47 -15.09 -21.48 -3.08
N PHE A 48 -15.37 -22.20 -1.99
CA PHE A 48 -15.32 -21.63 -0.63
C PHE A 48 -13.92 -21.12 -0.28
N TYR A 49 -12.88 -21.87 -0.64
CA TYR A 49 -11.50 -21.43 -0.45
C TYR A 49 -11.14 -20.17 -1.24
N SER A 50 -11.67 -20.04 -2.47
CA SER A 50 -11.42 -18.88 -3.33
C SER A 50 -12.20 -17.63 -2.89
N THR A 51 -13.40 -17.78 -2.33
CA THR A 51 -14.25 -16.65 -1.92
C THR A 51 -13.64 -15.90 -0.73
N THR A 52 -13.15 -16.60 0.30
CA THR A 52 -12.56 -15.97 1.50
C THR A 52 -11.29 -15.16 1.18
N ARG A 53 -10.48 -15.62 0.21
CA ARG A 53 -9.29 -14.87 -0.24
C ARG A 53 -9.64 -13.58 -0.99
N THR A 54 -10.79 -13.55 -1.66
CA THR A 54 -11.21 -12.38 -2.46
C THR A 54 -11.74 -11.26 -1.57
N GLU A 55 -12.55 -11.59 -0.56
CA GLU A 55 -13.04 -10.62 0.44
C GLU A 55 -11.88 -9.98 1.22
N THR A 56 -10.95 -10.79 1.70
CA THR A 56 -9.77 -10.33 2.47
C THR A 56 -8.92 -9.33 1.67
N ARG A 57 -8.70 -9.58 0.37
CA ARG A 57 -7.92 -8.68 -0.50
C ARG A 57 -8.64 -7.36 -0.76
N SER A 58 -9.95 -7.40 -0.96
CA SER A 58 -10.78 -6.20 -1.16
C SER A 58 -10.75 -5.30 0.08
N ASP A 59 -10.99 -5.89 1.25
CA ASP A 59 -11.00 -5.17 2.52
C ASP A 59 -9.63 -4.59 2.87
N ALA A 60 -8.56 -5.36 2.62
CA ALA A 60 -7.19 -4.89 2.85
C ALA A 60 -6.86 -3.68 1.97
N THR A 61 -7.28 -3.71 0.70
CA THR A 61 -7.06 -2.59 -0.24
C THR A 61 -7.87 -1.36 0.16
N LEU A 62 -9.12 -1.54 0.58
CA LEU A 62 -9.96 -0.45 1.08
C LEU A 62 -9.36 0.20 2.32
N GLN A 63 -8.90 -0.61 3.29
CA GLN A 63 -8.29 -0.10 4.52
C GLN A 63 -6.96 0.58 4.27
N LEU A 64 -6.14 0.09 3.33
CA LEU A 64 -4.94 0.79 2.89
C LEU A 64 -5.26 2.17 2.30
N LEU A 65 -6.28 2.25 1.44
CA LEU A 65 -6.69 3.52 0.83
C LEU A 65 -7.20 4.52 1.89
N GLN A 66 -7.94 4.03 2.88
CA GLN A 66 -8.40 4.85 4.01
C GLN A 66 -7.24 5.33 4.89
N ALA A 67 -6.26 4.45 5.15
CA ALA A 67 -5.04 4.80 5.87
C ALA A 67 -4.20 5.86 5.13
N GLY A 68 -4.22 5.84 3.79
CA GLY A 68 -3.59 6.85 2.94
C GLY A 68 -3.99 8.29 3.27
N GLY A 69 -5.16 8.51 3.87
CA GLY A 69 -5.63 9.83 4.28
C GLY A 69 -5.04 10.35 5.60
N SER A 70 -4.53 9.49 6.49
CA SER A 70 -3.97 9.92 7.77
C SER A 70 -2.48 10.23 7.71
N GLY A 71 -1.73 9.55 6.82
CA GLY A 71 -0.27 9.66 6.78
C GLY A 71 0.43 9.08 8.01
N ASP A 72 -0.30 8.37 8.87
CA ASP A 72 0.19 7.89 10.16
C ASP A 72 0.78 6.47 10.02
N PRO A 73 2.06 6.26 10.36
CA PRO A 73 2.74 4.97 10.24
C PRO A 73 2.05 3.85 11.02
N GLU A 74 1.43 4.15 12.18
CA GLU A 74 0.74 3.16 13.01
C GLU A 74 -0.56 2.68 12.35
N VAL A 75 -1.25 3.56 11.62
CA VAL A 75 -2.46 3.20 10.88
C VAL A 75 -2.10 2.23 9.76
N PHE A 76 -1.02 2.48 9.01
CA PHE A 76 -0.52 1.55 8.00
C PHE A 76 -0.05 0.23 8.62
N ALA A 77 0.69 0.26 9.74
CA ALA A 77 1.17 -0.94 10.42
C ALA A 77 0.01 -1.87 10.81
N ARG A 78 -1.09 -1.31 11.33
CA ARG A 78 -2.31 -2.08 11.65
C ARG A 78 -2.93 -2.75 10.42
N VAL A 79 -2.91 -2.11 9.25
CA VAL A 79 -3.36 -2.74 7.99
C VAL A 79 -2.47 -3.94 7.65
N ALA A 80 -1.15 -3.79 7.80
CA ALA A 80 -0.19 -4.86 7.54
C ALA A 80 -0.35 -6.05 8.49
N GLU A 81 -0.59 -5.79 9.77
CA GLU A 81 -0.81 -6.83 10.78
C GLU A 81 -2.13 -7.59 10.59
N LYS A 82 -3.18 -6.88 10.20
CA LYS A 82 -4.51 -7.46 10.00
C LYS A 82 -4.59 -8.31 8.73
N TYR A 83 -3.79 -7.98 7.72
CA TYR A 83 -3.84 -8.61 6.39
C TYR A 83 -2.48 -9.08 5.86
N PRO A 84 -1.68 -9.84 6.65
CA PRO A 84 -0.23 -9.99 6.45
C PRO A 84 0.17 -10.62 5.11
N ASP A 85 -0.71 -11.43 4.52
CA ASP A 85 -0.51 -12.17 3.26
C ASP A 85 -1.10 -11.47 2.03
N THR A 86 -1.42 -10.19 2.13
CA THR A 86 -2.01 -9.41 1.04
C THR A 86 -1.02 -8.44 0.43
N ALA A 87 -1.16 -8.12 -0.86
CA ALA A 87 -0.38 -7.07 -1.50
C ALA A 87 -0.53 -5.73 -0.76
N ALA A 88 -1.74 -5.41 -0.29
CA ALA A 88 -2.02 -4.22 0.49
C ALA A 88 -1.21 -4.14 1.79
N ALA A 89 -0.96 -5.26 2.48
CA ALA A 89 -0.09 -5.27 3.65
C ALA A 89 1.38 -4.98 3.33
N HIS A 90 1.89 -5.45 2.19
CA HIS A 90 3.25 -5.12 1.76
C HIS A 90 3.40 -3.65 1.38
N TRP A 91 2.38 -3.08 0.71
CA TRP A 91 2.32 -1.63 0.46
C TRP A 91 2.16 -0.82 1.74
N ALA A 92 1.36 -1.30 2.70
CA ALA A 92 1.23 -0.66 4.00
C ALA A 92 2.59 -0.61 4.72
N ARG A 93 3.36 -1.70 4.71
CA ARG A 93 4.73 -1.74 5.26
C ARG A 93 5.67 -0.77 4.55
N LEU A 94 5.59 -0.65 3.23
CA LEU A 94 6.34 0.36 2.47
C LEU A 94 5.99 1.77 2.97
N TYR A 95 4.70 2.08 3.12
CA TYR A 95 4.30 3.42 3.58
C TYR A 95 4.64 3.68 5.04
N THR A 96 4.54 2.70 5.93
CA THR A 96 5.07 2.79 7.30
C THR A 96 6.55 3.14 7.26
N ALA A 97 7.34 2.43 6.43
CA ALA A 97 8.76 2.69 6.28
C ALA A 97 9.06 4.10 5.73
N ASP A 98 8.29 4.55 4.72
CA ASP A 98 8.45 5.89 4.13
C ASP A 98 8.22 7.00 5.17
N GLN A 99 7.22 6.85 6.05
CA GLN A 99 6.95 7.82 7.12
C GLN A 99 8.06 7.79 8.18
N LEU A 100 8.41 6.60 8.69
CA LEU A 100 9.48 6.46 9.68
C LEU A 100 10.83 6.97 9.16
N MET A 101 11.13 6.74 7.87
CA MET A 101 12.32 7.28 7.23
C MET A 101 12.25 8.81 7.16
N ALA A 102 11.11 9.39 6.80
CA ALA A 102 10.94 10.84 6.75
C ALA A 102 11.15 11.48 8.14
N ASP A 103 10.55 10.89 9.18
CA ASP A 103 10.70 11.33 10.57
C ASP A 103 12.15 11.18 11.04
N GLY A 104 12.77 10.02 10.81
CA GLY A 104 14.17 9.78 11.16
C GLY A 104 15.14 10.72 10.44
N MET A 105 14.91 11.01 9.16
CA MET A 105 15.71 11.97 8.39
C MET A 105 15.59 13.40 8.92
N ALA A 106 14.38 13.80 9.36
CA ALA A 106 14.19 15.11 9.99
C ALA A 106 14.92 15.19 11.34
N GLN A 107 14.90 14.11 12.11
CA GLN A 107 15.47 14.06 13.44
C GLN A 107 17.01 14.03 13.45
N LEU A 108 17.68 13.70 12.33
CA LEU A 108 19.15 13.63 12.23
C LEU A 108 19.88 14.88 12.72
N PHE A 109 19.24 16.05 12.64
CA PHE A 109 19.80 17.35 13.02
C PHE A 109 19.36 17.85 14.40
N GLU A 110 18.52 17.09 15.10
CA GLU A 110 17.94 17.47 16.39
C GLU A 110 18.28 16.45 17.48
N ASP A 111 17.99 15.17 17.22
CA ASP A 111 18.31 14.04 18.09
C ASP A 111 18.79 12.86 17.24
N ARG A 112 20.11 12.70 17.13
CA ARG A 112 20.70 11.64 16.31
C ARG A 112 20.36 10.25 16.82
N GLU A 113 20.20 10.05 18.14
CA GLU A 113 19.88 8.74 18.69
C GLU A 113 18.47 8.32 18.24
N GLU A 114 17.50 9.20 18.43
CA GLU A 114 16.13 8.95 17.98
C GLU A 114 16.03 8.81 16.46
N ALA A 115 16.76 9.63 15.71
CA ALA A 115 16.87 9.50 14.26
C ALA A 115 17.30 8.09 13.83
N LEU A 116 18.35 7.55 14.46
CA LEU A 116 18.87 6.23 14.12
C LEU A 116 17.90 5.10 14.51
N ASN A 117 17.13 5.25 15.59
CA ASN A 117 16.06 4.32 15.96
C ASN A 117 14.96 4.31 14.89
N LEU A 118 14.44 5.49 14.52
CA LEU A 118 13.40 5.63 13.49
C LEU A 118 13.86 5.10 12.12
N LEU A 119 15.10 5.37 11.73
CA LEU A 119 15.69 4.84 10.50
C LEU A 119 15.87 3.32 10.55
N GLY A 120 16.18 2.75 11.73
CA GLY A 120 16.21 1.30 11.95
C GLY A 120 14.84 0.65 11.78
N ASP A 121 13.80 1.23 12.39
CA ASP A 121 12.42 0.77 12.27
C ASP A 121 11.88 0.89 10.83
N ALA A 122 12.29 1.96 10.13
CA ALA A 122 12.02 2.13 8.71
C ALA A 122 12.69 1.02 7.87
N ALA A 123 13.96 0.71 8.14
CA ALA A 123 14.68 -0.35 7.43
C ALA A 123 14.04 -1.73 7.67
N GLU A 124 13.61 -2.03 8.90
CA GLU A 124 12.85 -3.24 9.19
C GLU A 124 11.55 -3.28 8.36
N SER A 125 10.79 -2.18 8.35
CA SER A 125 9.52 -2.10 7.62
C SER A 125 9.71 -2.29 6.11
N TYR A 126 10.75 -1.70 5.50
CA TYR A 126 11.12 -1.97 4.10
C TYR A 126 11.48 -3.44 3.88
N GLY A 127 12.27 -4.04 4.78
CA GLY A 127 12.61 -5.46 4.73
C GLY A 127 11.37 -6.36 4.80
N GLN A 128 10.37 -6.00 5.60
CA GLN A 128 9.09 -6.71 5.66
C GLN A 128 8.25 -6.50 4.38
N ALA A 129 8.30 -5.32 3.77
CA ALA A 129 7.65 -5.07 2.47
C ALA A 129 8.25 -5.97 1.37
N LEU A 130 9.58 -6.13 1.36
CA LEU A 130 10.32 -6.97 0.41
C LEU A 130 10.05 -8.47 0.53
N LYS A 131 9.41 -8.94 1.62
CA LYS A 131 8.93 -10.33 1.74
C LYS A 131 7.72 -10.63 0.84
N ALA A 132 7.21 -9.62 0.12
CA ALA A 132 6.20 -9.83 -0.90
C ALA A 132 6.65 -10.89 -1.92
N PRO A 133 5.73 -11.72 -2.44
CA PRO A 133 6.04 -12.65 -3.51
C PRO A 133 6.70 -11.90 -4.70
N ALA A 134 7.88 -12.36 -5.11
CA ALA A 134 8.62 -11.80 -6.23
C ALA A 134 7.97 -12.21 -7.56
N GLU A 135 6.85 -11.57 -7.90
CA GLU A 135 6.17 -11.75 -9.17
C GLU A 135 6.76 -10.79 -10.21
N ASN A 136 6.80 -11.19 -11.48
CA ASN A 136 7.20 -10.30 -12.57
C ASN A 136 6.02 -9.42 -13.04
N THR A 137 5.46 -8.64 -12.11
CA THR A 137 4.37 -7.70 -12.35
C THR A 137 4.87 -6.28 -12.11
N ILE A 138 4.23 -5.29 -12.73
CA ILE A 138 4.58 -3.87 -12.52
C ILE A 138 4.49 -3.52 -11.03
N THR A 139 3.41 -3.93 -10.36
CA THR A 139 3.21 -3.67 -8.92
C THR A 139 4.33 -4.24 -8.05
N SER A 140 4.78 -5.47 -8.32
CA SER A 140 5.88 -6.11 -7.60
C SER A 140 7.21 -5.39 -7.85
N ARG A 141 7.51 -5.04 -9.12
CA ARG A 141 8.71 -4.28 -9.48
C ARG A 141 8.73 -2.90 -8.81
N THR A 142 7.62 -2.16 -8.84
CA THR A 142 7.48 -0.87 -8.16
C THR A 142 7.68 -0.99 -6.65
N LEU A 143 7.04 -1.97 -6.00
CA LEU A 143 7.19 -2.18 -4.55
C LEU A 143 8.66 -2.44 -4.18
N ARG A 144 9.33 -3.33 -4.92
CA ARG A 144 10.74 -3.69 -4.66
C ARG A 144 11.69 -2.54 -4.94
N SER A 145 11.52 -1.85 -6.08
CA SER A 145 12.34 -0.70 -6.46
C SER A 145 12.25 0.40 -5.40
N ARG A 146 11.04 0.73 -4.94
CA ARG A 146 10.84 1.74 -3.89
C ARG A 146 11.39 1.33 -2.53
N ALA A 147 11.21 0.08 -2.13
CA ALA A 147 11.73 -0.41 -0.86
C ALA A 147 13.27 -0.39 -0.83
N HIS A 148 13.92 -0.88 -1.89
CA HIS A 148 15.37 -0.80 -2.03
C HIS A 148 15.87 0.65 -2.11
N TYR A 149 15.12 1.55 -2.76
CA TYR A 149 15.48 2.97 -2.81
C TYR A 149 15.45 3.62 -1.42
N GLY A 150 14.43 3.30 -0.61
CA GLY A 150 14.34 3.74 0.78
C GLY A 150 15.48 3.20 1.65
N LEU A 151 15.78 1.90 1.54
CA LEU A 151 16.92 1.27 2.23
C LEU A 151 18.26 1.92 1.86
N ALA A 152 18.47 2.21 0.58
CA ALA A 152 19.67 2.89 0.11
C ALA A 152 19.82 4.27 0.76
N ARG A 153 18.74 5.06 0.81
CA ARG A 153 18.74 6.38 1.47
C ARG A 153 19.00 6.28 2.98
N ILE A 154 18.44 5.28 3.65
CA ILE A 154 18.71 5.03 5.06
C ILE A 154 20.20 4.72 5.27
N ALA A 155 20.77 3.84 4.46
CA ALA A 155 22.18 3.50 4.52
C ALA A 155 23.08 4.74 4.28
N GLU A 156 22.71 5.62 3.35
CA GLU A 156 23.41 6.91 3.16
C GLU A 156 23.36 7.79 4.41
N ALA A 157 22.19 7.94 5.03
CA ALA A 157 22.04 8.73 6.25
C ALA A 157 22.85 8.18 7.44
N GLN A 158 23.05 6.86 7.47
CA GLN A 158 23.88 6.17 8.45
C GLN A 158 25.37 6.21 8.10
N GLY A 159 25.74 6.70 6.91
CA GLY A 159 27.12 6.72 6.42
C GLY A 159 27.62 5.37 5.85
N ASN A 160 26.73 4.38 5.69
CA ASN A 160 27.05 3.06 5.16
C ASN A 160 27.05 3.08 3.62
N VAL A 161 28.10 3.65 3.02
CA VAL A 161 28.20 3.85 1.56
C VAL A 161 28.10 2.55 0.77
N ASP A 162 28.79 1.49 1.21
CA ASP A 162 28.80 0.20 0.50
C ASP A 162 27.41 -0.44 0.45
N GLU A 163 26.67 -0.34 1.56
CA GLU A 163 25.30 -0.83 1.67
C GLU A 163 24.35 0.01 0.81
N ALA A 164 24.49 1.33 0.83
CA ALA A 164 23.71 2.22 -0.02
C ALA A 164 23.89 1.89 -1.51
N ILE A 165 25.13 1.67 -1.96
CA ILE A 165 25.42 1.27 -3.34
C ILE A 165 24.80 -0.09 -3.68
N ALA A 166 24.86 -1.06 -2.76
CA ALA A 166 24.25 -2.37 -2.96
C ALA A 166 22.72 -2.26 -3.13
N GLU A 167 22.06 -1.48 -2.28
CA GLU A 167 20.62 -1.26 -2.34
C GLU A 167 20.21 -0.50 -3.62
N TYR A 168 20.96 0.52 -4.06
CA TYR A 168 20.72 1.17 -5.36
C TYR A 168 20.88 0.22 -6.55
N LYS A 169 21.82 -0.73 -6.49
CA LYS A 169 21.88 -1.79 -7.52
C LYS A 169 20.62 -2.65 -7.51
N SER A 170 20.08 -2.98 -6.34
CA SER A 170 18.80 -3.69 -6.24
C SER A 170 17.60 -2.86 -6.76
N VAL A 171 17.64 -1.53 -6.70
CA VAL A 171 16.66 -0.66 -7.38
C VAL A 171 16.71 -0.87 -8.90
N MET A 172 17.91 -0.91 -9.49
CA MET A 172 18.11 -1.15 -10.92
C MET A 172 17.69 -2.57 -11.32
N GLU A 173 17.98 -3.58 -10.50
CA GLU A 173 17.56 -4.97 -10.72
C GLU A 173 16.03 -5.15 -10.66
N ALA A 174 15.34 -4.34 -9.86
CA ALA A 174 13.88 -4.36 -9.80
C ALA A 174 13.24 -3.87 -11.11
N ASP A 175 13.96 -3.06 -11.92
CA ASP A 175 13.56 -2.60 -13.24
C ASP A 175 12.12 -2.05 -13.29
N GLU A 176 11.80 -1.14 -12.36
CA GLU A 176 10.50 -0.46 -12.33
C GLU A 176 10.30 0.42 -13.58
N SER A 177 11.31 1.25 -13.87
CA SER A 177 11.32 2.19 -14.99
C SER A 177 12.74 2.66 -15.29
N GLU A 178 12.97 3.12 -16.52
CA GLU A 178 14.25 3.70 -16.94
C GLU A 178 14.66 4.89 -16.05
N ALA A 179 13.72 5.76 -15.69
CA ALA A 179 13.97 6.92 -14.84
C ALA A 179 14.44 6.53 -13.42
N MET A 180 13.88 5.46 -12.83
CA MET A 180 14.34 4.97 -11.53
C MET A 180 15.73 4.33 -11.61
N THR A 181 16.01 3.62 -12.72
CA THR A 181 17.34 3.03 -12.97
C THR A 181 18.41 4.11 -13.16
N GLU A 182 18.11 5.16 -13.92
CA GLU A 182 19.00 6.31 -14.11
C GLU A 182 19.24 7.04 -12.78
N LEU A 183 18.18 7.31 -12.01
CA LEU A 183 18.29 7.92 -10.67
C LEU A 183 19.21 7.12 -9.74
N ALA A 184 19.08 5.79 -9.74
CA ALA A 184 19.92 4.91 -8.92
C ALA A 184 21.38 4.91 -9.41
N ALA A 185 21.60 4.89 -10.73
CA ALA A 185 22.95 4.95 -11.32
C ALA A 185 23.66 6.27 -11.01
N ASP A 186 22.97 7.40 -11.17
CA ASP A 186 23.48 8.73 -10.82
C ASP A 186 23.86 8.80 -9.34
N ARG A 187 23.05 8.19 -8.47
CA ARG A 187 23.31 8.19 -7.04
C ARG A 187 24.52 7.32 -6.67
N ILE A 188 24.69 6.17 -7.34
CA ILE A 188 25.89 5.34 -7.18
C ILE A 188 27.15 6.12 -7.60
N GLU A 189 27.13 6.79 -8.76
CA GLU A 189 28.27 7.60 -9.21
C GLU A 189 28.61 8.71 -8.19
N ALA A 190 27.59 9.37 -7.65
CA ALA A 190 27.79 10.39 -6.63
C ALA A 190 28.43 9.80 -5.35
N LEU A 191 27.99 8.62 -4.90
CA LEU A 191 28.50 7.94 -3.71
C LEU A 191 29.94 7.40 -3.88
N GLU A 192 30.32 7.04 -5.09
CA GLU A 192 31.68 6.62 -5.43
C GLU A 192 32.66 7.80 -5.48
N SER A 193 32.16 9.04 -5.56
CA SER A 193 33.04 10.22 -5.59
C SER A 193 33.71 10.49 -4.24
N PRO A 194 35.01 10.86 -4.21
CA PRO A 194 35.70 11.17 -2.96
C PRO A 194 35.04 12.29 -2.16
N ALA A 195 34.52 13.31 -2.84
CA ALA A 195 33.87 14.44 -2.18
C ALA A 195 32.62 14.03 -1.38
N THR A 196 31.81 13.10 -1.91
CA THR A 196 30.64 12.58 -1.18
C THR A 196 31.05 11.72 -0.01
N GLN A 197 32.07 10.87 -0.16
CA GLN A 197 32.59 10.04 0.94
C GLN A 197 33.17 10.89 2.07
N ASP A 198 33.92 11.94 1.72
CA ASP A 198 34.43 12.92 2.67
C ASP A 198 33.28 13.62 3.41
N PHE A 199 32.23 14.02 2.69
CA PHE A 199 31.04 14.63 3.29
C PHE A 199 30.30 13.68 4.24
N LEU A 200 30.03 12.45 3.84
CA LEU A 200 29.32 11.48 4.67
C LEU A 200 30.12 11.11 5.92
N THR A 201 31.45 11.01 5.79
CA THR A 201 32.35 10.82 6.94
C THR A 201 32.26 12.00 7.91
N TRP A 202 32.43 13.22 7.40
CA TRP A 202 32.30 14.44 8.21
C TRP A 202 30.92 14.53 8.88
N PHE A 203 29.85 14.24 8.14
CA PHE A 203 28.47 14.30 8.62
C PHE A 203 28.22 13.28 9.73
N GLY A 204 28.77 12.07 9.63
CA GLY A 204 28.68 11.06 10.68
C GLY A 204 29.37 11.44 11.98
N GLU A 205 30.44 12.25 11.91
CA GLU A 205 31.18 12.75 13.08
C GLU A 205 30.52 13.97 13.74
N GLN A 206 29.61 14.65 13.07
CA GLN A 206 28.98 15.86 13.61
C GLN A 206 27.89 15.53 14.64
N ASP A 207 27.92 16.26 15.75
CA ASP A 207 26.83 16.36 16.69
C ASP A 207 26.04 17.65 16.42
N PHE A 208 24.77 17.47 16.07
CA PHE A 208 23.85 18.57 15.78
C PHE A 208 22.87 18.84 16.92
N ALA A 209 22.98 18.12 18.04
CA ALA A 209 22.08 18.30 19.17
C ALA A 209 22.07 19.78 19.61
N PRO A 210 20.89 20.37 19.84
CA PRO A 210 20.81 21.73 20.33
C PRO A 210 21.59 21.81 21.65
N ALA A 211 22.41 22.86 21.78
CA ALA A 211 23.10 23.12 23.04
C ALA A 211 22.06 23.09 24.17
N GLU A 212 22.31 22.31 25.23
CA GLU A 212 21.45 22.32 26.41
C GLU A 212 21.17 23.78 26.76
N PRO A 213 19.89 24.16 27.01
CA PRO A 213 19.57 25.50 27.47
C PRO A 213 20.22 25.67 28.84
N SER A 214 21.50 26.07 28.84
CA SER A 214 22.20 26.55 30.01
C SER A 214 21.29 27.62 30.59
N LEU A 215 20.99 27.50 31.88
CA LEU A 215 20.12 28.38 32.65
C LEU A 215 20.13 29.81 32.09
N PRO A 216 18.96 30.49 32.05
CA PRO A 216 18.87 31.85 31.52
C PRO A 216 20.04 32.67 32.04
N PRO A 217 20.70 33.49 31.19
CA PRO A 217 21.81 34.32 31.63
C PRO A 217 21.37 34.97 32.94
N ALA A 218 22.11 34.71 34.02
CA ALA A 218 21.76 35.22 35.33
C ALA A 218 21.39 36.68 35.13
N LEU A 219 20.13 37.03 35.41
CA LEU A 219 19.69 38.40 35.33
C LEU A 219 20.72 39.20 36.13
N PRO A 220 21.30 40.28 35.57
CA PRO A 220 22.24 41.11 36.32
C PRO A 220 21.58 41.43 37.67
N ASP A 221 22.34 41.26 38.75
CA ASP A 221 21.86 41.56 40.09
C ASP A 221 21.15 42.92 40.05
N ALA A 222 20.02 43.07 40.73
CA ALA A 222 19.23 44.31 40.70
C ALA A 222 20.03 45.57 41.15
N SER A 223 21.25 45.36 41.65
CA SER A 223 22.25 46.38 42.01
C SER A 223 23.08 46.90 40.83
N GLU A 224 23.10 46.21 39.69
CA GLU A 224 23.80 46.61 38.46
C GLU A 224 22.87 47.25 37.42
N LEU A 225 21.55 47.20 37.66
CA LEU A 225 20.60 47.97 36.89
C LEU A 225 20.76 49.45 37.26
N PRO A 226 20.90 50.37 36.28
CA PRO A 226 20.82 51.79 36.58
C PRO A 226 19.47 52.06 37.26
N GLU A 227 19.49 52.89 38.31
CA GLU A 227 18.26 53.33 38.98
C GLU A 227 17.27 53.77 37.90
N SER A 228 16.09 53.15 37.89
CA SER A 228 15.03 53.51 36.96
C SER A 228 14.85 55.02 37.05
N PRO A 229 14.89 55.78 35.94
CA PRO A 229 14.62 57.20 35.99
C PRO A 229 13.27 57.38 36.69
N ASP A 230 13.23 58.32 37.64
CA ASP A 230 12.03 58.69 38.36
C ASP A 230 11.03 59.25 37.34
N MET A 231 10.27 58.33 36.73
CA MET A 231 9.17 58.63 35.84
C MET A 231 7.99 58.92 36.76
N GLU A 232 7.99 60.13 37.34
CA GLU A 232 6.76 60.78 37.75
C GLU A 232 5.90 60.94 36.50
N LEU A 233 5.17 59.87 36.17
CA LEU A 233 4.09 59.90 35.21
C LEU A 233 3.10 60.95 35.75
N PRO A 234 2.86 62.05 35.03
CA PRO A 234 1.81 62.97 35.44
C PRO A 234 0.53 62.18 35.55
N ASP A 235 -0.19 62.33 36.66
CA ASP A 235 -1.50 61.72 36.88
C ASP A 235 -2.37 61.99 35.65
N LEU A 236 -2.54 60.98 34.80
CA LEU A 236 -3.30 61.10 33.56
C LEU A 236 -4.80 61.15 33.83
N GLY A 237 -5.24 61.29 35.09
CA GLY A 237 -6.64 61.45 35.46
C GLY A 237 -7.53 60.34 34.89
N LEU A 238 -6.93 59.20 34.56
CA LEU A 238 -7.64 57.99 34.22
C LEU A 238 -8.00 57.43 35.57
N GLY A 239 -9.22 57.72 36.04
CA GLY A 239 -9.76 57.31 37.34
C GLY A 239 -9.82 55.79 37.51
N LEU A 240 -8.65 55.18 37.54
CA LEU A 240 -8.38 53.81 37.92
C LEU A 240 -7.97 53.89 39.38
N GLU A 241 -8.98 53.71 40.23
CA GLU A 241 -8.80 53.50 41.65
C GLU A 241 -7.71 52.43 41.84
N THR A 242 -6.58 52.86 42.38
CA THR A 242 -5.46 51.98 42.71
C THR A 242 -5.82 51.32 44.03
N GLU A 243 -6.42 50.13 43.96
CA GLU A 243 -6.39 49.22 45.12
C GLU A 243 -5.00 48.57 45.16
N GLU A 244 -4.22 48.95 46.18
CA GLU A 244 -2.95 48.33 46.49
C GLU A 244 -3.20 46.87 46.95
N PRO A 245 -2.55 45.85 46.35
CA PRO A 245 -2.54 44.53 46.96
C PRO A 245 -1.49 44.53 48.07
N THR A 246 -1.95 44.55 49.32
CA THR A 246 -1.09 44.30 50.47
C THR A 246 -0.65 42.83 50.47
N THR A 247 0.65 42.59 50.36
CA THR A 247 1.32 41.35 50.81
C THR A 247 1.19 41.29 52.35
N ASP A 248 0.92 40.17 53.03
CA ASP A 248 1.71 38.93 53.13
C ASP A 248 0.95 37.91 54.06
N PRO A 249 1.50 36.75 54.49
CA PRO A 249 1.11 35.39 54.08
C PRO A 249 0.59 34.50 55.25
N ALA A 250 0.40 33.19 54.99
CA ALA A 250 -0.12 32.11 55.87
C ALA A 250 -1.66 32.10 56.02
N ASP A 251 -2.37 30.98 56.00
CA ASP A 251 -2.03 29.62 56.43
C ASP A 251 -2.98 28.64 55.72
N GLU A 252 -2.57 27.38 55.69
CA GLU A 252 -3.21 26.22 55.09
C GLU A 252 -4.66 25.98 55.56
N ALA A 253 -5.51 25.43 54.67
CA ALA A 253 -6.48 24.35 54.96
C ALA A 253 -7.34 24.08 53.71
N THR A 254 -7.09 23.00 52.98
CA THR A 254 -7.83 21.71 53.02
C THR A 254 -9.30 21.75 52.59
N GLU A 255 -9.61 20.86 51.63
CA GLU A 255 -10.85 20.08 51.51
C GLU A 255 -12.11 20.85 51.06
N GLU A 256 -13.04 20.34 50.24
CA GLU A 256 -13.35 19.05 49.66
C GLU A 256 -14.48 19.29 48.63
N MET A 257 -14.56 18.36 47.66
CA MET A 257 -15.62 18.02 46.69
C MET A 257 -16.97 18.79 46.69
N ALA A 258 -17.51 19.04 45.48
CA ALA A 258 -18.63 18.26 44.91
C ALA A 258 -19.41 19.02 43.82
N ASP A 259 -19.47 18.38 42.65
CA ASP A 259 -20.68 18.06 41.87
C ASP A 259 -21.79 19.12 41.64
N ALA A 260 -22.02 19.44 40.35
CA ALA A 260 -23.36 19.64 39.79
C ALA A 260 -23.31 19.64 38.25
N GLU A 261 -23.67 18.50 37.65
CA GLU A 261 -24.08 18.36 36.25
C GLU A 261 -25.57 18.79 36.05
N PRO A 262 -26.19 18.69 34.86
CA PRO A 262 -26.77 19.80 34.11
C PRO A 262 -28.31 19.84 34.14
N ALA A 263 -28.92 20.93 33.66
CA ALA A 263 -30.37 21.05 33.49
C ALA A 263 -30.78 21.16 32.01
N GLU A 264 -31.96 20.56 31.76
CA GLU A 264 -32.45 19.94 30.53
C GLU A 264 -33.00 20.83 29.40
N GLN A 265 -33.20 20.11 28.29
CA GLN A 265 -33.92 20.35 27.04
C GLN A 265 -35.35 20.88 27.17
N ALA A 266 -35.83 21.48 26.09
CA ALA A 266 -37.23 21.45 25.71
C ALA A 266 -37.39 20.94 24.27
N ASP A 267 -38.27 19.96 24.17
CA ASP A 267 -38.68 19.08 23.10
C ASP A 267 -39.70 19.77 22.16
N THR A 268 -39.69 19.42 20.87
CA THR A 268 -40.90 19.47 20.03
C THR A 268 -40.95 18.24 19.13
N ALA A 269 -41.89 17.37 19.48
CA ALA A 269 -42.26 16.14 18.81
C ALA A 269 -43.02 16.33 17.49
N ALA A 270 -43.04 15.21 16.77
CA ALA A 270 -43.62 14.94 15.45
C ALA A 270 -45.14 15.12 15.32
N GLU A 271 -45.60 15.22 14.06
CA GLU A 271 -46.92 14.75 13.66
C GLU A 271 -46.80 13.72 12.53
N ASP A 272 -47.73 12.77 12.63
CA ASP A 272 -47.84 11.44 12.03
C ASP A 272 -48.85 11.49 10.87
N THR A 273 -48.62 10.71 9.80
CA THR A 273 -49.72 9.95 9.16
C THR A 273 -49.17 8.73 8.43
N ALA A 274 -49.47 7.56 8.99
CA ALA A 274 -49.40 6.25 8.37
C ALA A 274 -50.64 5.90 7.50
N GLY A 275 -50.45 4.90 6.62
CA GLY A 275 -51.49 4.01 6.07
C GLY A 275 -51.83 4.24 4.59
N ASP A 276 -52.03 3.24 3.73
CA ASP A 276 -52.08 1.79 3.87
C ASP A 276 -52.05 1.18 2.44
N ALA A 277 -51.81 -0.12 2.38
CA ALA A 277 -51.53 -0.97 1.23
C ALA A 277 -52.62 -1.06 0.13
N ALA A 278 -52.17 -1.42 -1.08
CA ALA A 278 -52.44 -2.73 -1.72
C ALA A 278 -52.73 -2.65 -3.24
N GLU A 279 -52.23 -3.70 -3.91
CA GLU A 279 -52.78 -4.36 -5.10
C GLU A 279 -52.27 -3.96 -6.51
N ALA A 280 -51.49 -4.91 -7.05
CA ALA A 280 -51.43 -5.45 -8.42
C ALA A 280 -51.92 -4.60 -9.61
N GLU A 281 -51.09 -4.52 -10.65
CA GLU A 281 -51.37 -5.22 -11.92
C GLU A 281 -50.14 -5.32 -12.82
N ALA A 282 -50.13 -6.40 -13.59
CA ALA A 282 -49.18 -6.75 -14.63
C ALA A 282 -49.64 -6.24 -16.01
N ALA A 283 -48.68 -5.91 -16.87
CA ALA A 283 -48.70 -5.98 -18.34
C ALA A 283 -47.33 -5.43 -18.80
N ASP A 284 -46.36 -6.20 -19.29
CA ASP A 284 -46.33 -7.03 -20.51
C ASP A 284 -46.82 -6.28 -21.76
N ALA A 285 -45.88 -5.91 -22.63
CA ALA A 285 -45.90 -6.27 -24.05
C ALA A 285 -44.63 -5.77 -24.75
N GLU A 286 -43.84 -6.75 -25.21
CA GLU A 286 -43.26 -6.89 -26.56
C GLU A 286 -42.57 -5.66 -27.20
N GLY A 287 -41.34 -5.72 -27.71
CA GLY A 287 -40.70 -6.82 -28.42
C GLY A 287 -40.48 -6.40 -29.87
N THR A 288 -39.22 -6.27 -30.30
CA THR A 288 -38.84 -6.55 -31.70
C THR A 288 -37.40 -7.03 -31.76
N ASP A 289 -37.34 -8.32 -32.01
CA ASP A 289 -36.31 -9.15 -32.62
C ASP A 289 -35.63 -8.50 -33.86
N ALA A 290 -34.31 -8.68 -33.98
CA ALA A 290 -33.61 -8.87 -35.26
C ALA A 290 -32.13 -9.24 -35.01
N GLU A 291 -31.84 -10.54 -34.99
CA GLU A 291 -30.53 -11.12 -35.38
C GLU A 291 -30.63 -11.57 -36.86
N PRO A 292 -29.58 -12.04 -37.57
CA PRO A 292 -28.16 -11.65 -37.67
C PRO A 292 -27.85 -11.13 -39.10
N ALA A 293 -26.63 -10.65 -39.35
CA ALA A 293 -26.08 -10.61 -40.71
C ALA A 293 -24.73 -11.34 -40.75
N GLU A 294 -24.73 -12.55 -41.31
CA GLU A 294 -23.57 -13.14 -42.00
C GLU A 294 -23.27 -12.36 -43.28
N THR A 295 -21.99 -12.18 -43.60
CA THR A 295 -21.39 -12.21 -44.95
C THR A 295 -19.89 -12.26 -44.72
N GLU A 296 -19.31 -13.44 -44.85
CA GLU A 296 -18.64 -13.98 -46.04
C GLU A 296 -17.18 -13.56 -46.15
N ALA A 297 -16.37 -14.61 -46.31
CA ALA A 297 -14.94 -14.62 -46.45
C ALA A 297 -14.47 -14.06 -47.81
N THR A 298 -13.28 -13.48 -47.82
CA THR A 298 -12.33 -13.60 -48.94
C THR A 298 -10.92 -13.72 -48.37
N ASP A 299 -10.33 -14.89 -48.59
CA ASP A 299 -8.89 -15.23 -48.49
C ASP A 299 -8.27 -15.08 -49.92
N PRO A 300 -6.98 -15.41 -50.15
CA PRO A 300 -5.79 -14.56 -50.19
C PRO A 300 -5.34 -14.21 -51.62
N GLU A 301 -4.40 -13.27 -51.76
CA GLU A 301 -3.49 -13.27 -52.92
C GLU A 301 -2.03 -13.13 -52.50
N VAL A 302 -1.26 -14.10 -53.01
CA VAL A 302 0.17 -14.33 -52.91
C VAL A 302 0.90 -13.42 -53.91
N THR A 303 2.06 -12.88 -53.52
CA THR A 303 3.17 -12.67 -54.46
C THR A 303 4.47 -13.14 -53.83
N GLU A 304 4.93 -14.31 -54.29
CA GLU A 304 6.33 -14.75 -54.29
C GLU A 304 7.19 -13.84 -55.18
N ALA A 305 8.46 -13.72 -54.79
CA ALA A 305 9.70 -13.63 -55.59
C ALA A 305 10.76 -13.00 -54.67
N ASP A 306 11.99 -13.47 -54.49
CA ASP A 306 12.80 -14.41 -55.23
C ASP A 306 14.01 -14.72 -54.31
N ALA A 307 14.39 -15.99 -54.18
CA ALA A 307 15.75 -16.39 -53.84
C ALA A 307 16.32 -17.07 -55.10
N PRO A 308 17.63 -17.00 -55.36
CA PRO A 308 18.46 -18.17 -55.03
C PRO A 308 19.92 -17.82 -54.64
N GLU A 309 20.44 -18.49 -53.60
CA GLU A 309 21.44 -19.59 -53.64
C GLU A 309 22.91 -19.18 -53.81
N ALA A 310 23.74 -19.57 -52.83
CA ALA A 310 24.80 -20.58 -52.96
C ALA A 310 25.72 -20.46 -51.72
N ASP A 311 25.75 -21.44 -50.82
CA ASP A 311 26.73 -22.56 -50.78
C ASP A 311 28.15 -22.03 -50.48
N VAL A 312 28.88 -22.47 -49.47
CA VAL A 312 29.50 -23.81 -49.36
C VAL A 312 30.10 -24.01 -47.95
N ASP A 313 29.84 -25.20 -47.38
CA ASP A 313 30.64 -26.08 -46.49
C ASP A 313 31.61 -25.50 -45.43
N ALA A 314 31.45 -25.88 -44.16
CA ALA A 314 32.08 -27.03 -43.47
C ALA A 314 33.57 -26.77 -43.13
N GLN A 315 34.19 -27.23 -42.05
CA GLN A 315 33.91 -28.22 -41.02
C GLN A 315 35.04 -28.04 -39.98
N THR A 316 34.76 -28.32 -38.71
CA THR A 316 35.65 -28.98 -37.72
C THR A 316 37.09 -28.47 -37.46
N ASP A 317 37.36 -28.28 -36.16
CA ASP A 317 38.29 -29.08 -35.34
C ASP A 317 39.16 -28.30 -34.35
N ALA A 318 39.35 -28.97 -33.22
CA ALA A 318 40.00 -28.55 -32.00
C ALA A 318 41.54 -28.44 -32.10
N GLN A 319 42.14 -27.65 -31.20
CA GLN A 319 43.21 -28.02 -30.26
C GLN A 319 43.77 -26.73 -29.61
N GLU A 320 43.74 -26.56 -28.29
CA GLU A 320 44.61 -27.14 -27.25
C GLU A 320 46.00 -26.46 -27.13
N SER A 321 46.40 -26.23 -25.88
CA SER A 321 47.77 -26.04 -25.32
C SER A 321 48.48 -24.67 -25.36
N GLU A 322 48.67 -24.15 -24.14
CA GLU A 322 49.94 -23.80 -23.47
C GLU A 322 51.16 -23.33 -24.28
N THR A 323 51.77 -22.21 -23.86
CA THR A 323 53.22 -22.00 -23.56
C THR A 323 53.48 -20.51 -23.24
N PRO A 324 54.65 -20.08 -22.71
CA PRO A 324 55.84 -20.82 -22.23
C PRO A 324 56.23 -20.60 -20.75
#